data_AF-A0A061S358-F1
#
_entry.id   AF-A0A061S358-F1
#
_cell.length_a   1.000
_cell.length_b   1.000
_cell.length_c   1.000
_cell.angle_alpha   90.00
_cell.angle_beta   90.00
_cell.angle_gamma   90.00
#
_symmetry.space_group_name_H-M   'P 1'
#
loop_
_entity.id
_entity.type
_entity.pdbx_description
1 polymer ?
#
loop_
_entity_poly.entity_id
_entity_poly.type
_entity_poly.pdbx_seq_one_letter_code
_entity_poly.pdbx_strand_id
1 'polypeptide(L)'
;MLRCAARAVSLSPLNKILVSGGIGLATEAVNQSKTSVTVLDPLLLLEPERYRLWDEQRQSGSSQSSVSLNLDTYFLKTISSDWNLSLEDSDDPLGAWTVGDSAEIFQYKFTGSHTVRSGWTSVCETKVVNDVLQGNRTLISWRDFLELVKQEGGERLTSPITKHEGLPLLFAGRLLDCPSASVYTFSKNGSIRGMMMTNDFESVDD
;
A
#
# COMPACT_ATOMS: atom_id res chain seq x y z
N MET A 1 -30.70 -15.27 59.68
CA MET A 1 -29.31 -15.35 60.20
C MET A 1 -28.39 -15.80 59.08
N LEU A 2 -27.77 -14.86 58.35
CA LEU A 2 -26.66 -15.14 57.44
C LEU A 2 -25.69 -13.96 57.53
N ARG A 3 -24.41 -14.28 57.76
CA ARG A 3 -23.35 -13.37 58.21
C ARG A 3 -22.66 -12.71 57.02
N CYS A 4 -22.50 -11.38 57.09
CA CYS A 4 -21.54 -10.62 56.30
C CYS A 4 -20.11 -10.99 56.72
N ALA A 5 -19.23 -11.27 55.76
CA ALA A 5 -17.79 -11.38 55.97
C ALA A 5 -17.07 -10.39 55.04
N ALA A 6 -16.51 -9.35 55.66
CA ALA A 6 -15.65 -8.36 55.01
C ALA A 6 -14.27 -8.98 54.73
N ARG A 7 -13.73 -8.75 53.52
CA ARG A 7 -12.35 -9.09 53.15
C ARG A 7 -11.50 -7.83 53.25
N ALA A 8 -10.50 -7.87 54.13
CA ALA A 8 -9.47 -6.85 54.26
C ALA A 8 -8.43 -6.99 53.13
N VAL A 9 -8.10 -5.87 52.49
CA VAL A 9 -7.01 -5.75 51.51
C VAL A 9 -5.76 -5.27 52.25
N SER A 10 -4.72 -6.10 52.25
CA SER A 10 -3.40 -5.79 52.80
C SER A 10 -2.58 -5.03 51.76
N LEU A 11 -2.22 -3.78 52.05
CA LEU A 11 -1.29 -2.96 51.27
C LEU A 11 0.14 -3.26 51.73
N SER A 12 0.99 -3.72 50.81
CA SER A 12 2.43 -3.87 51.01
C SER A 12 3.18 -2.58 50.64
N PRO A 13 4.32 -2.28 51.29
CA PRO A 13 4.94 -0.96 51.24
C PRO A 13 5.75 -0.67 49.98
N LEU A 14 5.75 0.61 49.64
CA LEU A 14 6.53 1.29 48.60
C LEU A 14 8.04 1.01 48.71
N ASN A 15 8.61 0.37 47.68
CA ASN A 15 10.04 0.45 47.39
C ASN A 15 10.32 1.77 46.63
N LYS A 16 10.83 2.76 47.37
CA LYS A 16 11.52 3.92 46.78
C LYS A 16 12.88 3.45 46.28
N ILE A 17 13.04 3.34 44.97
CA ILE A 17 14.36 3.31 44.34
C ILE A 17 14.67 4.73 43.88
N LEU A 18 15.59 5.40 44.59
CA LEU A 18 16.32 6.55 44.07
C LEU A 18 17.35 6.01 43.06
N VAL A 19 17.22 6.41 41.80
CA VAL A 19 18.37 6.49 40.88
C VAL A 19 18.43 7.91 40.35
N SER A 20 19.29 8.70 40.97
CA SER A 20 19.84 9.93 40.42
C SER A 20 21.04 9.57 39.55
N GLY A 21 20.96 9.79 38.24
CA GLY A 21 22.10 9.61 37.35
C GLY A 21 21.74 9.75 35.88
N GLY A 22 21.97 10.94 35.31
CA GLY A 22 22.17 11.20 33.88
C GLY A 22 21.14 10.61 32.91
N ILE A 23 20.10 11.37 32.59
CA ILE A 23 19.21 11.08 31.46
C ILE A 23 19.96 11.40 30.15
N GLY A 24 20.92 10.56 29.80
CA GLY A 24 21.30 10.37 28.40
C GLY A 24 20.18 9.56 27.76
N LEU A 25 19.19 10.23 27.17
CA LEU A 25 18.25 9.63 26.24
C LEU A 25 19.03 9.20 24.99
N ALA A 26 19.77 8.10 25.10
CA ALA A 26 20.16 7.31 23.94
C ALA A 26 18.85 6.69 23.44
N THR A 27 18.17 7.42 22.55
CA THR A 27 17.16 6.84 21.68
C THR A 27 17.85 5.69 20.94
N GLU A 28 17.59 4.46 21.37
CA GLU A 28 17.90 3.28 20.58
C GLU A 28 17.23 3.48 19.23
N ALA A 29 18.04 3.80 18.22
CA ALA A 29 17.60 3.81 16.85
C ALA A 29 17.24 2.36 16.52
N VAL A 30 15.97 2.01 16.72
CA VAL A 30 15.39 0.78 16.21
C VAL A 30 15.69 0.81 14.72
N ASN A 31 16.61 -0.04 14.26
CA ASN A 31 16.89 -0.25 12.84
C ASN A 31 15.62 -0.84 12.24
N GLN A 32 14.71 0.03 11.82
CA GLN A 32 13.50 -0.36 11.11
C GLN A 32 13.93 -0.87 9.74
N SER A 33 13.77 -2.17 9.52
CA SER A 33 14.01 -2.78 8.22
C SER A 33 13.05 -2.17 7.21
N LYS A 34 13.62 -1.57 6.16
CA LYS A 34 12.88 -1.05 5.02
C LYS A 34 12.81 -2.10 3.92
N THR A 35 11.67 -2.21 3.27
CA THR A 35 11.46 -3.06 2.09
C THR A 35 11.05 -2.18 0.93
N SER A 36 11.68 -2.39 -0.22
CA SER A 36 11.30 -1.70 -1.45
C SER A 36 10.05 -2.34 -2.04
N VAL A 37 9.05 -1.51 -2.31
CA VAL A 37 7.86 -1.88 -3.07
C VAL A 37 7.74 -1.04 -4.32
N THR A 38 6.99 -1.55 -5.27
CA THR A 38 6.71 -0.90 -6.54
C THR A 38 5.20 -0.87 -6.74
N VAL A 39 4.69 0.32 -7.07
CA VAL A 39 3.30 0.57 -7.46
C VAL A 39 3.24 0.60 -8.98
N LEU A 40 2.36 -0.19 -9.58
CA LEU A 40 2.29 -0.39 -11.03
C LEU A 40 0.92 -0.89 -11.49
N ASP A 41 0.65 -0.83 -12.79
CA ASP A 41 -0.46 -1.56 -13.42
C ASP A 41 -0.14 -3.08 -13.41
N PRO A 42 -0.97 -3.93 -12.78
CA PRO A 42 -0.68 -5.37 -12.67
C PRO A 42 -0.55 -6.08 -14.03
N LEU A 43 -1.11 -5.53 -15.10
CA LEU A 43 -0.93 -6.06 -16.45
C LEU A 43 0.53 -6.07 -16.91
N LEU A 44 1.35 -5.14 -16.42
CA LEU A 44 2.79 -5.11 -16.67
C LEU A 44 3.47 -6.42 -16.23
N LEU A 45 2.99 -7.04 -15.14
CA LEU A 45 3.54 -8.28 -14.61
C LEU A 45 2.86 -9.52 -15.19
N LEU A 46 1.54 -9.44 -15.43
CA LEU A 46 0.72 -10.60 -15.82
C LEU A 46 0.73 -10.85 -17.33
N GLU A 47 0.89 -9.81 -18.16
CA GLU A 47 0.97 -9.90 -19.63
C GLU A 47 1.99 -8.88 -20.20
N PRO A 48 3.30 -9.04 -19.93
CA PRO A 48 4.33 -8.05 -20.28
C PRO A 48 4.41 -7.75 -21.80
N GLU A 49 4.22 -8.75 -22.66
CA GLU A 49 4.21 -8.56 -24.12
C GLU A 49 3.06 -7.67 -24.58
N ARG A 50 1.86 -7.84 -23.99
CA ARG A 50 0.71 -7.00 -24.30
C ARG A 50 0.94 -5.56 -23.83
N TYR A 51 1.56 -5.40 -22.66
CA TYR A 51 1.92 -4.09 -22.14
C TYR A 51 2.91 -3.37 -23.07
N ARG A 52 3.97 -4.06 -23.53
CA ARG A 52 4.97 -3.49 -24.45
C ARG A 52 4.35 -2.99 -25.77
N LEU A 53 3.46 -3.77 -26.37
CA LEU A 53 2.79 -3.40 -27.62
C LEU A 53 1.98 -2.11 -27.49
N TRP A 54 1.40 -1.82 -26.32
CA TRP A 54 0.71 -0.56 -26.08
C TRP A 54 1.66 0.63 -25.91
N ASP A 55 2.80 0.43 -25.26
CA ASP A 55 3.79 1.49 -25.10
C ASP A 55 4.43 1.87 -26.45
N GLU A 56 4.70 0.88 -27.31
CA GLU A 56 5.20 1.13 -28.67
C GLU A 56 4.22 1.95 -29.53
N GLN A 57 2.92 1.85 -29.30
CA GLN A 57 1.88 2.59 -30.03
C GLN A 57 1.76 4.06 -29.60
N ARG A 58 2.18 4.42 -28.38
CA ARG A 58 2.17 5.81 -27.89
C ARG A 58 3.56 6.43 -28.04
N GLN A 59 3.81 7.04 -29.21
CA GLN A 59 5.11 7.60 -29.60
C GLN A 59 5.66 8.79 -28.78
N SER A 60 5.01 9.28 -27.74
CA SER A 60 5.55 10.42 -26.99
C SER A 60 4.80 10.69 -25.70
N GLY A 61 5.48 10.47 -24.57
CA GLY A 61 5.06 10.84 -23.23
C GLY A 61 5.92 10.09 -22.21
N SER A 62 6.68 10.81 -21.38
CA SER A 62 7.56 10.25 -20.35
C SER A 62 6.81 9.71 -19.14
N SER A 63 5.64 9.10 -19.34
CA SER A 63 4.83 8.59 -18.24
C SER A 63 5.51 7.34 -17.68
N GLN A 64 5.81 7.33 -16.39
CA GLN A 64 6.48 6.20 -15.76
C GLN A 64 5.55 4.98 -15.76
N SER A 65 6.08 3.77 -15.95
CA SER A 65 5.30 2.53 -15.85
C SER A 65 5.11 2.06 -14.40
N SER A 66 5.86 2.64 -13.46
CA SER A 66 5.79 2.30 -12.04
C SER A 66 6.39 3.38 -11.13
N VAL A 67 6.01 3.35 -9.85
CA VAL A 67 6.53 4.20 -8.78
C VAL A 67 7.16 3.32 -7.71
N SER A 68 8.40 3.60 -7.28
CA SER A 68 9.09 2.81 -6.25
C SER A 68 9.14 3.54 -4.91
N LEU A 69 8.90 2.80 -3.82
CA LEU A 69 8.81 3.30 -2.46
C LEU A 69 9.60 2.41 -1.50
N ASN A 70 10.17 2.98 -0.45
CA ASN A 70 10.78 2.22 0.65
C ASN A 70 9.88 2.30 1.87
N LEU A 71 9.33 1.16 2.28
CA LEU A 71 8.33 1.07 3.34
C LEU A 71 8.88 0.30 4.54
N ASP A 72 8.53 0.76 5.73
CA ASP A 72 8.88 0.05 6.96
C ASP A 72 8.10 -1.27 7.05
N THR A 73 8.71 -2.32 7.59
CA THR A 73 8.09 -3.66 7.71
C THR A 73 6.72 -3.63 8.41
N TYR A 74 6.51 -2.70 9.35
CA TYR A 74 5.20 -2.53 9.99
C TYR A 74 4.13 -2.11 9.00
N PHE A 75 4.42 -1.14 8.12
CA PHE A 75 3.46 -0.61 7.17
C PHE A 75 3.13 -1.60 6.04
N LEU A 76 4.08 -2.47 5.66
CA LEU A 76 3.82 -3.56 4.71
C LEU A 76 2.71 -4.50 5.16
N LYS A 77 2.61 -4.75 6.47
CA LYS A 77 1.53 -5.58 7.03
C LYS A 77 0.19 -4.90 6.81
N THR A 78 0.10 -3.60 7.07
CA THR A 78 -1.09 -2.77 6.84
C THR A 78 -1.50 -2.76 5.37
N ILE A 79 -0.54 -2.62 4.44
CA ILE A 79 -0.81 -2.70 2.99
C ILE A 79 -1.45 -4.03 2.59
N SER A 80 -1.17 -5.12 3.28
CA SER A 80 -1.72 -6.42 2.89
C SER A 80 -3.17 -6.63 3.36
N SER A 81 -3.72 -5.77 4.22
CA SER A 81 -4.99 -6.03 4.89
C SER A 81 -5.98 -4.85 4.95
N ASP A 82 -5.52 -3.60 5.02
CA ASP A 82 -6.34 -2.49 5.54
C ASP A 82 -6.58 -1.38 4.50
N TRP A 83 -6.77 -1.75 3.24
CA TRP A 83 -7.13 -0.79 2.20
C TRP A 83 -8.57 -0.32 2.34
N ASN A 84 -8.81 0.96 2.09
CA ASN A 84 -10.13 1.57 2.05
C ASN A 84 -10.32 2.30 0.72
N LEU A 85 -11.49 2.11 0.10
CA LEU A 85 -11.90 2.91 -1.03
C LEU A 85 -12.60 4.15 -0.48
N SER A 86 -12.05 5.32 -0.75
CA SER A 86 -12.79 6.57 -0.66
C SER A 86 -13.35 6.87 -2.04
N LEU A 87 -14.62 6.56 -2.23
CA LEU A 87 -15.43 7.22 -3.24
C LEU A 87 -15.79 8.57 -2.63
N GLU A 88 -15.23 9.66 -3.15
CA GLU A 88 -15.74 10.97 -2.78
C GLU A 88 -17.18 11.12 -3.30
N ASP A 89 -17.95 12.03 -2.70
CA ASP A 89 -19.36 12.24 -3.00
C ASP A 89 -19.57 12.41 -4.51
N SER A 90 -20.76 12.04 -5.00
CA SER A 90 -21.21 11.90 -6.41
C SER A 90 -20.76 12.94 -7.46
N ASP A 91 -20.15 14.06 -7.05
CA ASP A 91 -19.63 15.13 -7.88
C ASP A 91 -18.10 15.11 -8.06
N ASP A 92 -17.35 14.30 -7.29
CA ASP A 92 -15.89 14.18 -7.46
C ASP A 92 -15.53 12.91 -8.25
N PRO A 93 -14.99 13.04 -9.46
CA PRO A 93 -14.58 11.90 -10.28
C PRO A 93 -13.38 11.16 -9.69
N LEU A 94 -12.78 11.63 -8.58
CA LEU A 94 -11.55 11.08 -8.04
C LEU A 94 -11.78 9.90 -7.09
N GLY A 95 -11.76 8.70 -7.64
CA GLY A 95 -11.70 7.47 -6.83
C GLY A 95 -10.30 7.27 -6.25
N ALA A 96 -10.20 7.19 -4.93
CA ALA A 96 -8.92 6.98 -4.25
C ALA A 96 -8.91 5.73 -3.35
N TRP A 97 -7.82 4.98 -3.44
CA TRP A 97 -7.49 3.91 -2.51
C TRP A 97 -6.54 4.45 -1.44
N THR A 98 -6.89 4.27 -0.17
CA THR A 98 -6.08 4.71 0.98
C THR A 98 -5.75 3.54 1.90
N VAL A 99 -4.59 3.61 2.55
CA VAL A 99 -4.17 2.63 3.55
C VAL A 99 -3.31 3.26 4.63
N GLY A 100 -3.48 2.82 5.87
CA GLY A 100 -2.75 3.31 7.04
C GLY A 100 -3.41 4.49 7.76
N ASP A 101 -2.58 5.31 8.39
CA ASP A 101 -3.03 6.49 9.13
C ASP A 101 -3.67 7.49 8.14
N SER A 102 -4.94 7.85 8.37
CA SER A 102 -5.61 8.90 7.61
C SER A 102 -5.03 10.28 7.93
N ALA A 103 -5.00 11.13 6.93
CA ALA A 103 -4.50 12.51 7.00
C ALA A 103 -5.31 13.38 6.02
N GLU A 104 -5.25 14.69 6.16
CA GLU A 104 -5.85 15.60 5.19
C GLU A 104 -5.07 15.56 3.87
N ILE A 105 -5.74 15.79 2.73
CA ILE A 105 -5.12 15.67 1.39
C ILE A 105 -3.83 16.48 1.23
N PHE A 106 -3.76 17.68 1.82
CA PHE A 106 -2.58 18.54 1.75
C PHE A 106 -1.41 18.08 2.63
N GLN A 107 -1.63 17.10 3.52
CA GLN A 107 -0.58 16.46 4.32
C GLN A 107 0.09 15.31 3.57
N TYR A 108 -0.54 14.81 2.51
CA TYR A 108 0.03 13.81 1.64
C TYR A 108 1.05 14.44 0.67
N LYS A 109 2.23 13.82 0.58
CA LYS A 109 3.27 14.22 -0.36
C LYS A 109 3.16 13.42 -1.65
N PHE A 110 3.06 14.11 -2.78
CA PHE A 110 3.15 13.48 -4.09
C PHE A 110 4.48 12.74 -4.24
N THR A 111 4.42 11.47 -4.61
CA THR A 111 5.60 10.61 -4.72
C THR A 111 5.91 10.24 -6.17
N GLY A 112 4.88 10.10 -6.99
CA GLY A 112 5.02 9.84 -8.42
C GLY A 112 3.69 9.40 -9.02
N SER A 113 3.66 9.23 -10.33
CA SER A 113 2.52 8.68 -11.05
C SER A 113 2.96 7.54 -11.95
N HIS A 114 2.07 6.60 -12.22
CA HIS A 114 2.31 5.55 -13.21
C HIS A 114 1.14 5.42 -14.18
N THR A 115 1.44 4.97 -15.39
CA THR A 115 0.42 4.70 -16.40
C THR A 115 -0.46 3.54 -15.99
N VAL A 116 -1.77 3.69 -16.23
CA VAL A 116 -2.78 2.65 -16.04
C VAL A 116 -3.39 2.33 -17.40
N ARG A 117 -3.27 1.07 -17.80
CA ARG A 117 -3.76 0.51 -19.06
C ARG A 117 -4.95 -0.42 -18.85
N SER A 118 -4.88 -1.20 -17.78
CA SER A 118 -5.87 -2.23 -17.47
C SER A 118 -7.09 -1.70 -16.72
N GLY A 119 -7.04 -0.45 -16.24
CA GLY A 119 -7.98 0.08 -15.25
C GLY A 119 -7.70 -0.44 -13.84
N TRP A 120 -6.49 -0.93 -13.57
CA TRP A 120 -6.06 -1.41 -12.26
C TRP A 120 -4.73 -0.76 -11.84
N THR A 121 -4.58 -0.57 -10.54
CA THR A 121 -3.28 -0.30 -9.90
C THR A 121 -3.00 -1.38 -8.88
N SER A 122 -1.72 -1.61 -8.59
CA SER A 122 -1.28 -2.66 -7.68
C SER A 122 -0.01 -2.29 -6.95
N VAL A 123 0.23 -2.96 -5.83
CA VAL A 123 1.47 -2.85 -5.06
C VAL A 123 2.14 -4.22 -4.98
N CYS A 124 3.42 -4.29 -5.32
CA CYS A 124 4.22 -5.52 -5.29
C CYS A 124 5.60 -5.23 -4.69
N GLU A 125 6.26 -6.23 -4.09
CA GLU A 125 7.65 -6.07 -3.68
C GLU A 125 8.55 -5.89 -4.91
N THR A 126 9.45 -4.90 -4.89
CA THR A 126 10.31 -4.57 -6.05
C THR A 126 11.15 -5.77 -6.51
N LYS A 127 11.62 -6.60 -5.56
CA LYS A 127 12.38 -7.82 -5.89
C LYS A 127 11.57 -8.79 -6.76
N VAL A 128 10.27 -8.93 -6.47
CA VAL A 128 9.39 -9.84 -7.21
C VAL A 128 9.08 -9.30 -8.59
N VAL A 129 8.87 -7.99 -8.71
CA VAL A 129 8.75 -7.31 -10.00
C VAL A 129 9.95 -7.63 -10.88
N ASN A 130 11.16 -7.47 -10.34
CA ASN A 130 12.39 -7.77 -11.07
C ASN A 130 12.49 -9.24 -11.49
N ASP A 131 12.16 -10.18 -10.59
CA ASP A 131 12.17 -11.61 -10.90
C ASP A 131 11.22 -11.97 -12.05
N VAL A 132 10.02 -11.38 -12.07
CA VAL A 132 9.02 -11.62 -13.12
C VAL A 132 9.48 -11.03 -14.45
N LEU A 133 9.96 -9.78 -14.46
CA LEU A 133 10.41 -9.10 -15.67
C LEU A 133 11.67 -9.74 -16.27
N GLN A 134 12.49 -10.41 -15.46
CA GLN A 134 13.64 -11.20 -15.93
C GLN A 134 13.26 -12.62 -16.39
N GLY A 135 11.99 -13.03 -16.24
CA GLY A 135 11.52 -14.37 -16.59
C GLY A 135 11.89 -15.45 -15.55
N ASN A 136 12.37 -15.06 -14.37
CA ASN A 136 12.71 -16.00 -13.28
C ASN A 136 11.48 -16.50 -12.52
N ARG A 137 10.32 -15.88 -12.73
CA ARG A 137 9.06 -16.23 -12.07
C ARG A 137 7.89 -16.13 -13.05
N THR A 138 7.09 -17.19 -13.13
CA THR A 138 5.82 -17.19 -13.87
C THR A 138 4.67 -16.85 -12.91
N LEU A 139 3.75 -16.01 -13.36
CA LEU A 139 2.53 -15.64 -12.65
C LEU A 139 1.31 -16.28 -13.33
N ILE A 140 0.16 -16.17 -12.67
CA ILE A 140 -1.14 -16.51 -13.28
C ILE A 140 -1.43 -15.63 -14.51
N SER A 141 -2.34 -16.07 -15.38
CA SER A 141 -2.75 -15.25 -16.52
C SER A 141 -3.61 -14.05 -16.11
N TRP A 142 -3.69 -13.01 -16.95
CA TRP A 142 -4.61 -11.88 -16.72
C TRP A 142 -6.06 -12.33 -16.58
N ARG A 143 -6.48 -13.34 -17.35
CA ARG A 143 -7.82 -13.91 -17.28
C ARG A 143 -8.09 -14.51 -15.90
N ASP A 144 -7.14 -15.28 -15.37
CA ASP A 144 -7.28 -15.92 -14.07
C ASP A 144 -7.26 -14.88 -12.95
N PHE A 145 -6.43 -13.83 -13.08
CA PHE A 145 -6.47 -12.68 -12.18
C PHE A 145 -7.86 -12.04 -12.13
N LEU A 146 -8.48 -11.74 -13.28
CA LEU A 146 -9.83 -11.15 -13.30
C LEU A 146 -10.89 -12.06 -12.67
N GLU A 147 -10.78 -13.38 -12.87
CA GLU A 147 -11.69 -14.34 -12.25
C GLU A 147 -11.51 -14.39 -10.72
N LEU A 148 -10.27 -14.33 -10.22
CA LEU A 148 -10.00 -14.22 -8.79
C LEU A 148 -10.59 -12.96 -8.18
N VAL A 149 -10.40 -11.79 -8.82
CA VAL A 149 -10.97 -10.53 -8.34
C VAL A 149 -12.50 -10.62 -8.29
N LYS A 150 -13.13 -11.20 -9.33
CA LYS A 150 -14.58 -11.39 -9.37
C LYS A 150 -15.08 -12.24 -8.20
N GLN A 151 -14.34 -13.28 -7.82
CA GLN A 151 -14.65 -14.12 -6.66
C GLN A 151 -14.52 -13.36 -5.33
N GLU A 152 -13.66 -12.34 -5.25
CA GLU A 152 -13.46 -11.48 -4.07
C GLU A 152 -14.36 -10.23 -4.04
N GLY A 153 -15.29 -10.07 -4.97
CA GLY A 153 -16.24 -8.95 -5.00
C GLY A 153 -16.00 -7.91 -6.10
N GLY A 154 -14.97 -8.10 -6.94
CA GLY A 154 -14.84 -7.43 -8.24
C GLY A 154 -14.18 -6.05 -8.28
N GLU A 155 -13.92 -5.43 -7.13
CA GLU A 155 -13.35 -4.07 -7.07
C GLU A 155 -11.89 -4.03 -6.63
N ARG A 156 -11.46 -5.03 -5.85
CA ARG A 156 -10.10 -5.13 -5.32
C ARG A 156 -9.72 -6.57 -5.05
N LEU A 157 -8.43 -6.79 -4.95
CA LEU A 157 -7.81 -7.97 -4.38
C LEU A 157 -6.93 -7.53 -3.23
N THR A 158 -7.35 -7.87 -2.02
CA THR A 158 -6.59 -7.68 -0.79
C THR A 158 -6.40 -9.05 -0.19
N SER A 159 -5.23 -9.64 -0.38
CA SER A 159 -4.94 -10.93 0.22
C SER A 159 -3.58 -10.88 0.86
N PRO A 160 -3.41 -11.51 2.04
CA PRO A 160 -2.07 -11.91 2.43
C PRO A 160 -1.53 -12.77 1.29
N ILE A 161 -0.27 -12.52 0.91
CA ILE A 161 0.51 -13.18 -0.16
C ILE A 161 0.32 -14.71 -0.23
N THR A 162 -0.18 -15.33 0.84
CA THR A 162 -0.39 -16.76 1.03
C THR A 162 -1.70 -17.34 0.49
N LYS A 163 -2.73 -16.55 0.12
CA LYS A 163 -4.02 -17.12 -0.32
C LYS A 163 -4.06 -17.52 -1.80
N HIS A 164 -3.28 -16.84 -2.63
CA HIS A 164 -3.29 -17.06 -4.09
C HIS A 164 -1.89 -17.45 -4.55
N GLU A 165 -1.64 -18.75 -4.66
CA GLU A 165 -0.39 -19.26 -5.22
C GLU A 165 -0.19 -18.66 -6.62
N GLY A 166 0.95 -18.00 -6.83
CA GLY A 166 1.27 -17.37 -8.11
C GLY A 166 0.84 -15.90 -8.28
N LEU A 167 0.25 -15.25 -7.26
CA LEU A 167 -0.07 -13.81 -7.31
C LEU A 167 0.62 -13.03 -6.18
N PRO A 168 1.83 -12.48 -6.41
CA PRO A 168 2.62 -11.80 -5.39
C PRO A 168 2.24 -10.32 -5.21
N LEU A 169 0.97 -9.97 -5.40
CA LEU A 169 0.48 -8.61 -5.19
C LEU A 169 0.12 -8.43 -3.72
N LEU A 170 0.65 -7.38 -3.10
CA LEU A 170 0.23 -6.95 -1.76
C LEU A 170 -1.18 -6.32 -1.81
N PHE A 171 -1.50 -5.72 -2.95
CA PHE A 171 -2.76 -5.07 -3.23
C PHE A 171 -2.99 -5.00 -4.74
N ALA A 172 -4.23 -5.12 -5.18
CA ALA A 172 -4.69 -4.64 -6.48
C ALA A 172 -6.06 -3.99 -6.33
N GLY A 173 -6.26 -2.82 -6.92
CA GLY A 173 -7.51 -2.06 -6.86
C GLY A 173 -7.87 -1.49 -8.23
N ARG A 174 -9.15 -1.49 -8.54
CA ARG A 174 -9.66 -0.89 -9.76
C ARG A 174 -9.57 0.63 -9.70
N LEU A 175 -9.17 1.26 -10.79
CA LEU A 175 -9.26 2.70 -11.02
C LEU A 175 -10.09 2.93 -12.29
N LEU A 176 -11.15 3.71 -12.17
CA LEU A 176 -12.09 3.91 -13.28
C LEU A 176 -11.59 5.01 -14.21
N ASP A 177 -11.56 4.68 -15.52
CA ASP A 177 -11.41 5.59 -16.65
C ASP A 177 -10.23 6.58 -16.58
N CYS A 178 -9.11 6.20 -15.94
CA CYS A 178 -7.93 7.06 -15.81
C CYS A 178 -6.73 6.57 -16.65
N PRO A 179 -6.00 7.47 -17.32
CA PRO A 179 -4.77 7.13 -18.04
C PRO A 179 -3.58 6.87 -17.11
N SER A 180 -3.63 7.39 -15.89
CA SER A 180 -2.57 7.26 -14.88
C SER A 180 -3.13 7.23 -13.47
N ALA A 181 -2.30 6.76 -12.55
CA ALA A 181 -2.56 6.72 -11.13
C ALA A 181 -1.44 7.45 -10.39
N SER A 182 -1.84 8.44 -9.59
CA SER A 182 -0.94 9.24 -8.77
C SER A 182 -0.84 8.66 -7.36
N VAL A 183 0.40 8.55 -6.88
CA VAL A 183 0.77 7.93 -5.61
C VAL A 183 1.25 9.00 -4.65
N TYR A 184 0.61 9.05 -3.49
CA TYR A 184 0.95 9.97 -2.42
C TYR A 184 1.27 9.22 -1.13
N THR A 185 2.16 9.79 -0.33
CA THR A 185 2.56 9.23 0.96
C THR A 185 2.39 10.25 2.07
N PHE A 186 1.83 9.81 3.19
CA PHE A 186 1.80 10.55 4.45
C PHE A 186 2.88 9.99 5.37
N SER A 187 3.78 10.85 5.82
CA SER A 187 4.89 10.47 6.70
C SER A 187 4.80 11.17 8.05
N LYS A 188 5.08 10.43 9.13
CA LYS A 188 5.17 10.97 10.50
C LYS A 188 6.46 10.48 11.13
N ASN A 189 7.25 11.40 11.70
CA ASN A 189 8.54 11.10 12.31
C ASN A 189 9.52 10.37 11.36
N GLY A 190 9.48 10.69 10.06
CA GLY A 190 10.38 10.11 9.05
C GLY A 190 9.99 8.72 8.53
N SER A 191 8.88 8.14 9.01
CA SER A 191 8.32 6.87 8.54
C SER A 191 7.04 7.11 7.74
N ILE A 192 6.83 6.33 6.68
CA ILE A 192 5.56 6.34 5.94
C ILE A 192 4.50 5.66 6.81
N ARG A 193 3.38 6.36 6.99
CA ARG A 193 2.27 5.96 7.86
C ARG A 193 0.95 5.83 7.10
N GLY A 194 0.81 6.55 5.99
CA GLY A 194 -0.33 6.48 5.10
C GLY A 194 0.11 6.49 3.64
N MET A 195 -0.67 5.83 2.79
CA MET A 195 -0.49 5.86 1.34
C MET A 195 -1.84 6.06 0.68
N MET A 196 -1.86 6.85 -0.38
CA MET A 196 -3.04 7.14 -1.19
C MET A 196 -2.70 6.95 -2.66
N MET A 197 -3.55 6.24 -3.39
CA MET A 197 -3.47 6.07 -4.83
C MET A 197 -4.78 6.57 -5.43
N THR A 198 -4.69 7.60 -6.25
CA THR A 198 -5.86 8.23 -6.88
C THR A 198 -5.69 8.19 -8.39
N ASN A 199 -6.80 8.19 -9.11
CA ASN A 199 -6.78 8.49 -10.53
C ASN A 199 -6.19 9.88 -10.78
N ASP A 200 -5.49 10.00 -11.90
CA ASP A 200 -4.96 11.25 -12.39
C ASP A 200 -5.40 11.40 -13.86
N PHE A 201 -6.03 12.53 -14.15
CA PHE A 201 -6.39 12.92 -15.49
C PHE A 201 -5.36 13.94 -15.91
N GLU A 202 -4.49 13.59 -16.86
CA GLU A 202 -3.64 14.59 -17.51
C GLU A 202 -4.57 15.71 -18.01
N SER A 203 -4.47 16.89 -17.41
CA SER A 203 -5.13 18.07 -17.93
C SER A 203 -4.53 18.26 -19.32
N VAL A 204 -5.36 18.07 -20.34
CA VAL A 204 -5.00 18.47 -21.69
C VAL A 204 -4.93 20.00 -21.61
N ASP A 205 -3.72 20.52 -21.39
CA ASP A 205 -3.44 21.94 -21.59
C ASP A 205 -3.59 22.19 -23.10
N ASP A 206 -4.80 22.54 -23.52
CA ASP A 206 -5.15 22.99 -24.88
C ASP A 206 -4.47 24.33 -25.22
#